data_AF-A0A9D7RC93-F1
#
_entry.id   AF-A0A9D7RC93-F1
#
_cell.length_a   1.000
_cell.length_b   1.000
_cell.length_c   1.000
_cell.angle_alpha   90.00
_cell.angle_beta   90.00
_cell.angle_gamma   90.00
#
_symmetry.space_group_name_H-M   'P 1'
#
loop_
_entity.id
_entity.type
_entity.pdbx_description
1 polymer ?
#
loop_
_entity_poly.entity_id
_entity_poly.type
_entity_poly.pdbx_seq_one_letter_code
_entity_poly.pdbx_strand_id
1 'polypeptide(L)'
;MSTHRTPLALAAASLALASLSFGAPQAATLRVTSTADSGPGSLRAALASAADGDTVDARSVAGTILLTSGPLVVSTSVVIVGPGSVVLAVSGDDGSGVFEITANDVTLRGLGVTEGSSTSSGAGIKIGSLAGSTIQLEACAITANHTSQHGAGIYNASGVSLSIVDCDLYANGANGFGGAIYNDNGTILISTSSLRANGADLGGAIFNGGGTTFGIVQLFRCTLSGNSANYGGGVYNLGASPGDATLTLESCTVSGNSAGGAGAIYNDGAWGGLAELEINACTFSANTSANGSIVNDGRFNGVAELDLADSIFATTAPGVTLENQAGQLRSLGHNLSSDDQSSLLSHASDRVLLDPLLGPLQDHGGLGFTHELLPGSPAIDAGNRAIFGGALTEDQRGLPRTFDDPSITNASGSDGSDIGAFEVSPSAEISKPQAKLSFSKANADRCSFSAALDLGPAFEPSGQELRVDFAGATLALTFDEKGKGATERGAIPSGRAKLKLEKRTGLWTLSVDLKSGSWSSAWAARGLTNDDVPKPGTPVTVPILVRIGERGWASELSLHYTAKAGKSGTAK
;
A
#
# COMPACT_ATOMS: atom_id res chain seq x y z
N MET A 1 52.08 2.92 -45.95
CA MET A 1 51.87 4.03 -46.91
C MET A 1 50.68 3.65 -47.80
N SER A 2 49.60 4.44 -47.71
CA SER A 2 48.65 4.87 -48.77
C SER A 2 48.41 3.95 -49.98
N THR A 3 47.19 3.62 -50.45
CA THR A 3 46.09 4.52 -50.81
C THR A 3 44.74 3.78 -51.03
N HIS A 4 43.64 4.52 -50.82
CA HIS A 4 42.21 4.25 -51.03
C HIS A 4 41.72 4.03 -52.49
N ARG A 5 40.50 3.45 -52.64
CA ARG A 5 39.28 3.99 -53.36
C ARG A 5 38.15 2.92 -53.46
N THR A 6 37.03 3.00 -52.73
CA THR A 6 35.69 3.66 -52.95
C THR A 6 34.55 2.66 -53.29
N PRO A 7 33.29 2.88 -52.85
CA PRO A 7 32.24 1.85 -52.72
C PRO A 7 31.18 1.86 -53.86
N LEU A 8 30.46 0.73 -54.00
CA LEU A 8 29.32 0.54 -54.92
C LEU A 8 27.99 0.93 -54.24
N ALA A 9 27.17 1.75 -54.90
CA ALA A 9 25.82 2.09 -54.48
C ALA A 9 24.81 1.03 -54.96
N LEU A 10 23.92 0.56 -54.07
CA LEU A 10 22.80 -0.31 -54.39
C LEU A 10 21.50 0.49 -54.34
N ALA A 11 20.78 0.58 -55.46
CA ALA A 11 19.48 1.24 -55.55
C ALA A 11 18.36 0.31 -55.05
N ALA A 12 17.59 0.75 -54.07
CA ALA A 12 16.40 0.05 -53.57
C ALA A 12 15.14 0.59 -54.27
N ALA A 13 14.41 -0.29 -54.95
CA ALA A 13 13.08 0.01 -55.50
C ALA A 13 12.03 -0.14 -54.38
N SER A 14 11.24 0.92 -54.16
CA SER A 14 10.18 0.98 -53.15
C SER A 14 8.85 0.49 -53.75
N LEU A 15 8.28 -0.58 -53.19
CA LEU A 15 6.93 -1.04 -53.48
C LEU A 15 5.99 -0.45 -52.42
N ALA A 16 5.10 0.47 -52.82
CA ALA A 16 4.12 1.06 -51.91
C ALA A 16 2.94 0.08 -51.71
N LEU A 17 2.90 -0.61 -50.56
CA LEU A 17 1.67 -1.20 -50.05
C LEU A 17 0.84 -0.09 -49.42
N ALA A 18 -0.36 0.16 -49.95
CA ALA A 18 -1.35 1.00 -49.29
C ALA A 18 -1.81 0.30 -47.99
N SER A 19 -1.31 0.76 -46.85
CA SER A 19 -1.84 0.41 -45.54
C SER A 19 -3.17 1.13 -45.34
N LEU A 20 -4.27 0.37 -45.38
CA LEU A 20 -5.53 0.80 -44.79
C LEU A 20 -5.29 0.93 -43.28
N SER A 21 -5.08 2.16 -42.82
CA SER A 21 -5.07 2.49 -41.40
C SER A 21 -6.51 2.39 -40.88
N PHE A 22 -6.88 1.22 -40.37
CA PHE A 22 -7.92 1.15 -39.36
C PHE A 22 -7.34 1.85 -38.13
N GLY A 23 -7.80 3.07 -37.85
CA GLY A 23 -7.49 3.73 -36.59
C GLY A 23 -7.85 2.78 -35.46
N ALA A 24 -6.93 2.55 -34.52
CA ALA A 24 -7.24 1.81 -33.32
C ALA A 24 -8.53 2.38 -32.71
N PRO A 25 -9.53 1.54 -32.37
CA PRO A 25 -10.75 2.03 -31.77
C PRO A 25 -10.38 2.85 -30.53
N GLN A 26 -10.91 4.07 -30.46
CA GLN A 26 -10.73 4.93 -29.30
C GLN A 26 -11.42 4.26 -28.10
N ALA A 27 -10.68 4.04 -27.02
CA ALA A 27 -11.21 3.56 -25.74
C ALA A 27 -12.47 4.34 -25.35
N ALA A 28 -13.58 3.63 -25.17
CA ALA A 28 -14.86 4.21 -24.77
C ALA A 28 -14.94 4.36 -23.25
N THR A 29 -15.83 5.24 -22.80
CA THR A 29 -16.20 5.34 -21.37
C THR A 29 -17.64 4.91 -21.18
N LEU A 30 -17.83 3.79 -20.50
CA LEU A 30 -19.12 3.18 -20.20
C LEU A 30 -19.56 3.62 -18.81
N ARG A 31 -20.64 4.40 -18.72
CA ARG A 31 -21.12 4.94 -17.44
C ARG A 31 -22.02 3.94 -16.73
N VAL A 32 -21.70 3.67 -15.47
CA VAL A 32 -22.61 3.05 -14.52
C VAL A 32 -23.46 4.13 -13.87
N THR A 33 -24.77 3.91 -13.79
CA THR A 33 -25.76 4.89 -13.32
C THR A 33 -26.71 4.32 -12.27
N SER A 34 -26.57 3.04 -11.91
CA SER A 34 -27.45 2.33 -10.98
C SER A 34 -26.65 1.40 -10.07
N THR A 35 -27.15 1.17 -8.87
CA THR A 35 -26.67 0.13 -7.95
C THR A 35 -27.32 -1.24 -8.17
N ALA A 36 -28.22 -1.36 -9.16
CA ALA A 36 -28.85 -2.64 -9.47
C ALA A 36 -27.81 -3.67 -9.94
N ASP A 37 -27.98 -4.92 -9.51
CA ASP A 37 -27.15 -6.07 -9.92
C ASP A 37 -27.10 -6.28 -11.44
N SER A 38 -28.23 -6.05 -12.12
CA SER A 38 -28.38 -6.27 -13.55
C SER A 38 -29.31 -5.25 -14.21
N GLY A 39 -29.38 -5.31 -15.54
CA GLY A 39 -30.18 -4.40 -16.37
C GLY A 39 -29.45 -3.12 -16.77
N PRO A 40 -30.08 -2.28 -17.60
CA PRO A 40 -29.45 -1.07 -18.13
C PRO A 40 -28.90 -0.15 -17.03
N GLY A 41 -27.66 0.32 -17.22
CA GLY A 41 -26.99 1.23 -16.28
C GLY A 41 -26.33 0.55 -15.06
N SER A 42 -26.46 -0.77 -14.91
CA SER A 42 -25.71 -1.54 -13.90
C SER A 42 -24.23 -1.72 -14.28
N LEU A 43 -23.39 -1.99 -13.28
CA LEU A 43 -21.98 -2.32 -13.49
C LEU A 43 -21.84 -3.59 -14.34
N ARG A 44 -22.69 -4.60 -14.10
CA ARG A 44 -22.74 -5.83 -14.89
C ARG A 44 -23.04 -5.59 -16.37
N ALA A 45 -24.01 -4.72 -16.67
CA ALA A 45 -24.34 -4.38 -18.05
C ALA A 45 -23.22 -3.58 -18.75
N ALA A 46 -22.53 -2.71 -18.01
CA ALA A 46 -21.37 -1.99 -18.53
C ALA A 46 -20.22 -2.95 -18.86
N LEU A 47 -19.87 -3.87 -17.96
CA LEU A 47 -18.85 -4.90 -18.20
C LEU A 47 -19.19 -5.79 -19.39
N ALA A 48 -20.46 -6.22 -19.52
CA ALA A 48 -20.92 -7.02 -20.65
C ALA A 48 -20.84 -6.29 -22.01
N SER A 49 -20.80 -4.95 -22.00
CA SER A 49 -20.72 -4.12 -23.21
C SER A 49 -19.30 -3.64 -23.50
N ALA A 50 -18.35 -3.87 -22.59
CA ALA A 50 -16.99 -3.34 -22.69
C ALA A 50 -16.15 -4.11 -23.70
N ALA A 51 -15.33 -3.36 -24.44
CA ALA A 51 -14.23 -3.88 -25.25
C ALA A 51 -12.89 -3.64 -24.55
N ASP A 52 -11.84 -4.32 -25.01
CA ASP A 52 -10.49 -4.11 -24.49
C ASP A 52 -10.05 -2.65 -24.65
N GLY A 53 -9.50 -2.08 -23.58
CA GLY A 53 -9.08 -0.69 -23.46
C GLY A 53 -10.15 0.25 -22.93
N ASP A 54 -11.41 -0.18 -22.78
CA ASP A 54 -12.49 0.68 -22.29
C ASP A 54 -12.33 1.04 -20.80
N THR A 55 -12.95 2.16 -20.43
CA THR A 55 -13.13 2.57 -19.04
C THR A 55 -14.58 2.36 -18.61
N VAL A 56 -14.80 1.60 -17.55
CA VAL A 56 -16.10 1.47 -16.87
C VAL A 56 -16.15 2.45 -15.70
N ASP A 57 -16.91 3.53 -15.86
CA ASP A 57 -16.95 4.65 -14.93
C ASP A 57 -18.18 4.58 -14.01
N ALA A 58 -17.94 4.19 -12.76
CA ALA A 58 -18.94 4.11 -11.70
C ALA A 58 -18.90 5.29 -10.72
N ARG A 59 -18.11 6.34 -10.99
CA ARG A 59 -17.96 7.49 -10.07
C ARG A 59 -19.25 8.26 -9.81
N SER A 60 -20.29 8.06 -10.62
CA SER A 60 -21.60 8.72 -10.44
C SER A 60 -22.58 7.96 -9.55
N VAL A 61 -22.21 6.77 -9.10
CA VAL A 61 -23.03 5.87 -8.26
C VAL A 61 -22.49 5.86 -6.84
N ALA A 62 -23.34 5.67 -5.84
CA ALA A 62 -22.97 5.53 -4.43
C ALA A 62 -23.90 4.53 -3.74
N GLY A 63 -23.47 3.97 -2.60
CA GLY A 63 -24.17 2.93 -1.87
C GLY A 63 -23.60 1.55 -2.15
N THR A 64 -24.45 0.52 -2.13
CA THR A 64 -24.03 -0.88 -2.33
C THR A 64 -24.67 -1.45 -3.59
N ILE A 65 -23.85 -2.01 -4.49
CA ILE A 65 -24.29 -2.94 -5.53
C ILE A 65 -24.37 -4.31 -4.87
N LEU A 66 -25.59 -4.78 -4.60
CA LEU A 66 -25.82 -6.09 -4.02
C LEU A 66 -25.93 -7.14 -5.13
N LEU A 67 -25.05 -8.13 -5.14
CA LEU A 67 -25.03 -9.17 -6.16
C LEU A 67 -26.01 -10.30 -5.81
N THR A 68 -26.98 -10.54 -6.70
CA THR A 68 -27.98 -11.62 -6.58
C THR A 68 -27.88 -12.64 -7.70
N SER A 69 -27.10 -12.32 -8.74
CA SER A 69 -26.93 -13.10 -9.97
C SER A 69 -25.53 -13.71 -10.09
N GLY A 70 -24.80 -13.84 -8.98
CA GLY A 70 -23.43 -14.33 -8.93
C GLY A 70 -22.36 -13.24 -9.14
N PRO A 71 -21.08 -13.62 -9.27
CA PRO A 71 -19.97 -12.68 -9.39
C PRO A 71 -20.06 -11.81 -10.66
N LEU A 72 -19.42 -10.65 -10.62
CA LEU A 72 -19.16 -9.81 -11.79
C LEU A 72 -17.96 -10.37 -12.55
N VAL A 73 -18.21 -10.90 -13.74
CA VAL A 73 -17.17 -11.42 -14.63
C VAL A 73 -16.53 -10.26 -15.40
N VAL A 74 -15.21 -10.13 -15.32
CA VAL A 74 -14.40 -9.16 -16.07
C VAL A 74 -13.57 -9.92 -17.11
N SER A 75 -14.10 -10.00 -18.33
CA SER A 75 -13.54 -10.80 -19.42
C SER A 75 -12.82 -10.00 -20.50
N THR A 76 -12.84 -8.66 -20.40
CA THR A 76 -12.10 -7.74 -21.28
C THR A 76 -11.15 -6.89 -20.46
N SER A 77 -10.05 -6.46 -21.09
CA SER A 77 -9.05 -5.61 -20.43
C SER A 77 -9.61 -4.20 -20.26
N VAL A 78 -9.89 -3.79 -19.02
CA VAL A 78 -10.63 -2.55 -18.74
C VAL A 78 -10.11 -1.83 -17.49
N VAL A 79 -10.39 -0.53 -17.42
CA VAL A 79 -10.23 0.25 -16.19
C VAL A 79 -11.60 0.46 -15.56
N ILE A 80 -11.82 -0.04 -14.35
CA ILE A 80 -13.04 0.17 -13.57
C ILE A 80 -12.75 1.23 -12.51
N VAL A 81 -13.45 2.37 -12.59
CA VAL A 81 -13.24 3.50 -11.67
C VAL A 81 -14.48 3.76 -10.83
N GLY A 82 -14.34 3.57 -9.52
CA GLY A 82 -15.33 3.91 -8.52
C GLY A 82 -15.13 5.32 -7.93
N PRO A 83 -16.14 5.81 -7.19
CA PRO A 83 -16.10 7.09 -6.49
C PRO A 83 -15.20 7.10 -5.23
N GLY A 84 -14.62 5.97 -4.82
CA GLY A 84 -13.94 5.77 -3.55
C GLY A 84 -14.56 4.60 -2.79
N SER A 85 -13.74 3.81 -2.11
CA SER A 85 -14.15 2.52 -1.52
C SER A 85 -15.20 2.64 -0.41
N VAL A 86 -15.24 3.77 0.30
CA VAL A 86 -16.27 4.10 1.30
C VAL A 86 -17.56 4.65 0.67
N VAL A 87 -17.53 5.03 -0.61
CA VAL A 87 -18.69 5.63 -1.31
C VAL A 87 -19.48 4.58 -2.08
N LEU A 88 -18.81 3.61 -2.69
CA LEU A 88 -19.46 2.53 -3.45
C LEU A 88 -18.83 1.18 -3.10
N ALA A 89 -19.65 0.30 -2.54
CA ALA A 89 -19.32 -1.11 -2.31
C ALA A 89 -20.01 -2.00 -3.35
N VAL A 90 -19.33 -3.07 -3.77
CA VAL A 90 -19.91 -4.21 -4.46
C VAL A 90 -19.91 -5.35 -3.45
N SER A 91 -21.10 -5.82 -3.08
CA SER A 91 -21.31 -6.84 -2.06
C SER A 91 -21.77 -8.15 -2.68
N GLY A 92 -21.15 -9.26 -2.27
CA GLY A 92 -21.57 -10.61 -2.63
C GLY A 92 -22.80 -11.11 -1.86
N ASP A 93 -23.33 -10.31 -0.92
CA ASP A 93 -24.48 -10.62 -0.04
C ASP A 93 -24.32 -11.93 0.74
N ASP A 94 -23.08 -12.33 1.03
CA ASP A 94 -22.71 -13.65 1.57
C ASP A 94 -23.22 -14.85 0.73
N GLY A 95 -23.74 -14.59 -0.47
CA GLY A 95 -24.37 -15.57 -1.35
C GLY A 95 -23.57 -15.88 -2.62
N SER A 96 -22.61 -15.02 -2.97
CA SER A 96 -21.70 -15.24 -4.10
C SER A 96 -20.35 -14.57 -3.93
N GLY A 97 -19.37 -14.98 -4.72
CA GLY A 97 -18.15 -14.18 -4.88
C GLY A 97 -18.44 -12.84 -5.56
N VAL A 98 -17.53 -11.87 -5.47
CA VAL A 98 -17.78 -10.50 -5.95
C VAL A 98 -17.27 -10.29 -7.38
N PHE A 99 -15.97 -10.47 -7.62
CA PHE A 99 -15.35 -10.32 -8.94
C PHE A 99 -14.67 -11.62 -9.39
N GLU A 100 -14.90 -11.99 -10.66
CA GLU A 100 -14.13 -13.02 -11.35
C GLU A 100 -13.43 -12.39 -12.56
N ILE A 101 -12.12 -12.23 -12.47
CA ILE A 101 -11.30 -11.61 -13.50
C ILE A 101 -10.66 -12.70 -14.34
N THR A 102 -10.97 -12.70 -15.64
CA THR A 102 -10.37 -13.60 -16.64
C THR A 102 -9.63 -12.84 -17.74
N ALA A 103 -9.73 -11.50 -17.74
CA ALA A 103 -9.02 -10.61 -18.64
C ALA A 103 -7.55 -10.42 -18.24
N ASN A 104 -6.72 -9.97 -19.18
CA ASN A 104 -5.27 -9.92 -18.99
C ASN A 104 -4.75 -8.59 -18.42
N ASP A 105 -5.47 -7.49 -18.60
CA ASP A 105 -5.06 -6.17 -18.10
C ASP A 105 -6.26 -5.45 -17.49
N VAL A 106 -6.37 -5.46 -16.17
CA VAL A 106 -7.53 -4.90 -15.46
C VAL A 106 -7.08 -4.05 -14.30
N THR A 107 -7.59 -2.83 -14.28
CA THR A 107 -7.40 -1.92 -13.15
C THR A 107 -8.73 -1.70 -12.42
N LEU A 108 -8.80 -1.96 -11.12
CA LEU A 108 -9.91 -1.57 -10.24
C LEU A 108 -9.46 -0.41 -9.36
N ARG A 109 -10.18 0.70 -9.38
CA ARG A 109 -9.87 1.88 -8.56
C ARG A 109 -11.05 2.32 -7.72
N GLY A 110 -10.82 2.62 -6.45
CA GLY A 110 -11.79 3.34 -5.62
C GLY A 110 -13.11 2.61 -5.41
N LEU A 111 -13.08 1.29 -5.19
CA LEU A 111 -14.25 0.45 -4.93
C LEU A 111 -14.11 -0.32 -3.61
N GLY A 112 -15.22 -0.50 -2.90
CA GLY A 112 -15.36 -1.50 -1.85
C GLY A 112 -15.73 -2.84 -2.47
N VAL A 113 -15.08 -3.92 -2.04
CA VAL A 113 -15.35 -5.31 -2.44
C VAL A 113 -15.59 -6.10 -1.17
N THR A 114 -16.84 -6.49 -0.93
CA THR A 114 -17.22 -6.99 0.39
C THR A 114 -18.21 -8.13 0.39
N GLU A 115 -18.31 -8.83 1.52
CA GLU A 115 -19.31 -9.87 1.79
C GLU A 115 -19.36 -10.92 0.65
N GLY A 116 -18.21 -11.15 0.02
CA GLY A 116 -18.03 -12.21 -0.96
C GLY A 116 -18.01 -13.54 -0.23
N SER A 117 -18.78 -14.51 -0.72
CA SER A 117 -18.83 -15.86 -0.18
C SER A 117 -18.66 -16.90 -1.27
N SER A 118 -17.71 -17.81 -1.09
CA SER A 118 -17.43 -18.86 -2.09
C SER A 118 -17.04 -20.16 -1.41
N THR A 119 -17.51 -21.28 -1.96
CA THR A 119 -16.99 -22.61 -1.59
C THR A 119 -15.68 -22.95 -2.33
N SER A 120 -15.21 -22.04 -3.18
CA SER A 120 -13.95 -22.11 -3.94
C SER A 120 -13.08 -20.90 -3.61
N SER A 121 -11.86 -20.84 -4.14
CA SER A 121 -10.93 -19.72 -3.87
C SER A 121 -11.39 -18.39 -4.45
N GLY A 122 -10.99 -17.26 -3.83
CA GLY A 122 -11.24 -15.91 -4.35
C GLY A 122 -12.68 -15.43 -4.14
N ALA A 123 -13.12 -15.29 -2.89
CA ALA A 123 -14.49 -14.86 -2.62
C ALA A 123 -14.71 -13.36 -2.93
N GLY A 124 -13.78 -12.50 -2.55
CA GLY A 124 -13.79 -11.09 -2.97
C GLY A 124 -13.43 -10.96 -4.45
N ILE A 125 -12.16 -11.23 -4.77
CA ILE A 125 -11.63 -11.13 -6.14
C ILE A 125 -10.94 -12.45 -6.49
N LYS A 126 -11.49 -13.17 -7.46
CA LYS A 126 -10.86 -14.33 -8.06
C LYS A 126 -10.19 -13.92 -9.36
N ILE A 127 -8.87 -14.03 -9.41
CA ILE A 127 -8.09 -13.77 -10.62
C ILE A 127 -7.75 -15.11 -11.26
N GLY A 128 -8.46 -15.46 -12.33
CA GLY A 128 -8.27 -16.67 -13.14
C GLY A 128 -7.64 -16.40 -14.50
N SER A 129 -6.96 -15.26 -14.66
CA SER A 129 -6.34 -14.80 -15.91
C SER A 129 -5.14 -15.64 -16.33
N LEU A 130 -4.70 -15.46 -17.59
CA LEU A 130 -3.56 -16.20 -18.15
C LEU A 130 -2.23 -15.75 -17.53
N ALA A 131 -1.23 -16.62 -17.55
CA ALA A 131 0.14 -16.25 -17.19
C ALA A 131 0.62 -15.06 -18.04
N GLY A 132 1.24 -14.06 -17.40
CA GLY A 132 1.63 -12.79 -18.00
C GLY A 132 0.57 -11.67 -17.89
N SER A 133 -0.58 -11.94 -17.27
CA SER A 133 -1.59 -10.90 -16.99
C SER A 133 -1.11 -9.92 -15.92
N THR A 134 -1.57 -8.66 -16.03
CA THR A 134 -1.31 -7.60 -15.05
C THR A 134 -2.61 -7.08 -14.48
N ILE A 135 -2.81 -7.18 -13.18
CA ILE A 135 -4.00 -6.69 -12.49
C ILE A 135 -3.55 -5.61 -11.50
N GLN A 136 -4.25 -4.48 -11.45
CA GLN A 136 -3.94 -3.40 -10.51
C GLN A 136 -5.16 -3.03 -9.66
N LEU A 137 -4.97 -2.94 -8.35
CA LEU A 137 -5.94 -2.46 -7.38
C LEU A 137 -5.41 -1.17 -6.77
N GLU A 138 -6.19 -0.10 -6.86
CA GLU A 138 -5.80 1.22 -6.34
C GLU A 138 -6.89 1.83 -5.48
N ALA A 139 -6.57 2.24 -4.26
CA ALA A 139 -7.54 2.90 -3.36
C ALA A 139 -8.83 2.07 -3.12
N CYS A 140 -8.70 0.74 -3.14
CA CYS A 140 -9.80 -0.19 -2.92
C CYS A 140 -9.86 -0.65 -1.47
N ALA A 141 -11.05 -1.06 -1.02
CA ALA A 141 -11.21 -1.77 0.25
C ALA A 141 -11.73 -3.17 -0.05
N ILE A 142 -11.01 -4.22 0.39
CA ILE A 142 -11.41 -5.62 0.19
C ILE A 142 -11.68 -6.20 1.58
N THR A 143 -12.95 -6.39 1.90
CA THR A 143 -13.37 -6.46 3.32
C THR A 143 -14.43 -7.51 3.58
N ALA A 144 -14.34 -8.24 4.69
CA ALA A 144 -15.39 -9.19 5.10
C ALA A 144 -15.71 -10.26 4.03
N ASN A 145 -14.73 -10.69 3.23
CA ASN A 145 -14.91 -11.77 2.26
C ASN A 145 -14.51 -13.11 2.90
N HIS A 146 -15.29 -14.16 2.65
CA HIS A 146 -15.14 -15.46 3.29
C HIS A 146 -15.14 -16.63 2.30
N THR A 147 -14.23 -17.59 2.48
CA THR A 147 -14.19 -18.81 1.67
C THR A 147 -13.84 -20.05 2.48
N SER A 148 -14.37 -21.20 2.06
CA SER A 148 -13.94 -22.49 2.59
C SER A 148 -12.59 -22.99 2.03
N GLN A 149 -12.01 -22.28 1.05
CA GLN A 149 -10.74 -22.64 0.40
C GLN A 149 -9.69 -21.55 0.65
N HIS A 150 -9.13 -20.93 -0.40
CA HIS A 150 -7.98 -20.01 -0.30
C HIS A 150 -8.32 -18.61 -0.78
N GLY A 151 -7.61 -17.59 -0.26
CA GLY A 151 -7.66 -16.23 -0.78
C GLY A 151 -9.04 -15.61 -0.63
N ALA A 152 -9.52 -15.45 0.60
CA ALA A 152 -10.89 -14.97 0.81
C ALA A 152 -11.08 -13.57 0.24
N GLY A 153 -10.14 -12.66 0.52
CA GLY A 153 -10.09 -11.36 -0.16
C GLY A 153 -9.73 -11.51 -1.63
N ILE A 154 -8.55 -12.08 -1.93
CA ILE A 154 -8.00 -12.19 -3.27
C ILE A 154 -7.36 -13.56 -3.48
N TYR A 155 -7.70 -14.22 -4.58
CA TYR A 155 -6.94 -15.34 -5.13
C TYR A 155 -6.20 -14.87 -6.39
N ASN A 156 -4.87 -14.93 -6.37
CA ASN A 156 -4.01 -14.60 -7.50
C ASN A 156 -3.48 -15.89 -8.14
N ALA A 157 -3.88 -16.17 -9.38
CA ALA A 157 -3.44 -17.36 -10.11
C ALA A 157 -1.97 -17.31 -10.54
N SER A 158 -1.44 -18.49 -10.84
CA SER A 158 -0.06 -18.69 -11.32
C SER A 158 0.29 -17.80 -12.51
N GLY A 159 1.46 -17.17 -12.43
CA GLY A 159 2.00 -16.31 -13.47
C GLY A 159 1.30 -14.96 -13.65
N VAL A 160 0.36 -14.59 -12.77
CA VAL A 160 -0.26 -13.26 -12.78
C VAL A 160 0.54 -12.28 -11.93
N SER A 161 0.74 -11.07 -12.46
CA SER A 161 1.29 -9.92 -11.74
C SER A 161 0.16 -9.07 -11.15
N LEU A 162 0.08 -8.98 -9.84
CA LEU A 162 -0.91 -8.20 -9.10
C LEU A 162 -0.22 -7.03 -8.38
N SER A 163 -0.65 -5.81 -8.70
CA SER A 163 -0.24 -4.59 -7.98
C SER A 163 -1.37 -4.13 -7.06
N ILE A 164 -1.06 -3.87 -5.79
CA ILE A 164 -1.99 -3.38 -4.78
C ILE A 164 -1.40 -2.10 -4.18
N VAL A 165 -2.09 -0.99 -4.38
CA VAL A 165 -1.62 0.34 -3.98
C VAL A 165 -2.72 1.05 -3.21
N ASP A 166 -2.37 1.63 -2.06
CA ASP A 166 -3.27 2.43 -1.22
C ASP A 166 -4.57 1.68 -0.86
N CYS A 167 -4.50 0.36 -0.68
CA CYS A 167 -5.67 -0.47 -0.38
C CYS A 167 -5.75 -0.83 1.10
N ASP A 168 -6.97 -1.12 1.57
CA ASP A 168 -7.21 -1.68 2.91
C ASP A 168 -7.88 -3.06 2.74
N LEU A 169 -7.16 -4.12 3.14
CA LEU A 169 -7.63 -5.50 3.09
C LEU A 169 -7.87 -5.97 4.53
N TYR A 170 -9.12 -6.06 4.95
CA TYR A 170 -9.41 -6.38 6.34
C TYR A 170 -10.61 -7.27 6.60
N ALA A 171 -10.55 -8.00 7.72
CA ALA A 171 -11.59 -8.92 8.15
C ALA A 171 -11.94 -9.99 7.10
N ASN A 172 -11.00 -10.38 6.25
CA ASN A 172 -11.20 -11.48 5.29
C ASN A 172 -10.81 -12.82 5.96
N GLY A 173 -11.56 -13.88 5.64
CA GLY A 173 -11.48 -15.16 6.35
C GLY A 173 -11.47 -16.36 5.39
N ALA A 174 -10.39 -17.14 5.39
CA ALA A 174 -10.27 -18.38 4.64
C ALA A 174 -10.19 -19.58 5.60
N ASN A 175 -10.85 -20.70 5.30
CA ASN A 175 -10.61 -21.94 6.05
C ASN A 175 -9.30 -22.64 5.64
N GLY A 176 -8.82 -22.35 4.42
CA GLY A 176 -7.53 -22.80 3.91
C GLY A 176 -6.48 -21.71 4.10
N PHE A 177 -5.96 -21.16 3.00
CA PHE A 177 -4.73 -20.37 3.01
C PHE A 177 -4.97 -18.94 2.54
N GLY A 178 -4.27 -17.98 3.13
CA GLY A 178 -4.32 -16.58 2.71
C GLY A 178 -5.67 -15.94 3.02
N GLY A 179 -5.84 -15.40 4.22
CA GLY A 179 -7.12 -14.80 4.64
C GLY A 179 -7.44 -13.58 3.77
N ALA A 180 -6.47 -12.68 3.63
CA ALA A 180 -6.57 -11.58 2.67
C ALA A 180 -6.20 -12.04 1.25
N ILE A 181 -5.03 -12.67 1.09
CA ILE A 181 -4.46 -12.96 -0.22
C ILE A 181 -3.86 -14.36 -0.25
N TYR A 182 -4.25 -15.15 -1.25
CA TYR A 182 -3.55 -16.35 -1.65
C TYR A 182 -2.83 -16.12 -2.98
N ASN A 183 -1.50 -16.20 -2.97
CA ASN A 183 -0.67 -16.12 -4.17
C ASN A 183 -0.28 -17.53 -4.63
N ASP A 184 -0.82 -17.95 -5.76
CA ASP A 184 -0.62 -19.28 -6.31
C ASP A 184 0.52 -19.31 -7.33
N ASN A 185 1.76 -19.05 -6.90
CA ASN A 185 2.91 -18.91 -7.80
C ASN A 185 2.78 -17.72 -8.80
N GLY A 186 2.22 -16.60 -8.32
CA GLY A 186 2.19 -15.33 -9.04
C GLY A 186 3.20 -14.33 -8.47
N THR A 187 3.14 -13.10 -8.96
CA THR A 187 3.92 -11.97 -8.43
C THR A 187 2.97 -10.94 -7.85
N ILE A 188 3.20 -10.53 -6.60
CA ILE A 188 2.41 -9.49 -5.94
C ILE A 188 3.33 -8.39 -5.47
N LEU A 189 3.01 -7.15 -5.85
CA LEU A 189 3.58 -5.95 -5.28
C LEU A 189 2.51 -5.23 -4.47
N ILE A 190 2.75 -5.05 -3.18
CA ILE A 190 1.88 -4.31 -2.29
C ILE A 190 2.64 -3.08 -1.82
N SER A 191 2.06 -1.90 -2.03
CA SER A 191 2.64 -0.66 -1.54
C SER A 191 1.62 0.20 -0.82
N THR A 192 2.08 0.86 0.25
CA THR A 192 1.30 1.88 0.98
C THR A 192 -0.10 1.41 1.39
N SER A 193 -0.21 0.13 1.75
CA SER A 193 -1.49 -0.55 2.00
C SER A 193 -1.55 -1.16 3.40
N SER A 194 -2.76 -1.42 3.89
CA SER A 194 -3.00 -2.09 5.16
C SER A 194 -3.62 -3.47 4.94
N LEU A 195 -3.09 -4.48 5.63
CA LEU A 195 -3.66 -5.82 5.70
C LEU A 195 -3.90 -6.16 7.18
N ARG A 196 -5.16 -6.11 7.60
CA ARG A 196 -5.47 -6.19 9.04
C ARG A 196 -6.64 -7.08 9.41
N ALA A 197 -6.57 -7.71 10.57
CA ALA A 197 -7.64 -8.55 11.12
C ALA A 197 -8.10 -9.67 10.16
N ASN A 198 -7.22 -10.20 9.32
CA ASN A 198 -7.53 -11.31 8.43
C ASN A 198 -7.22 -12.66 9.11
N GLY A 199 -7.94 -13.71 8.71
CA GLY A 199 -7.85 -15.04 9.32
C GLY A 199 -7.69 -16.15 8.28
N ALA A 200 -6.80 -17.11 8.54
CA ALA A 200 -6.63 -18.32 7.72
C ALA A 200 -6.12 -19.51 8.55
N ASP A 201 -5.98 -20.69 7.94
CA ASP A 201 -5.19 -21.79 8.52
C ASP A 201 -3.69 -21.49 8.38
N LEU A 202 -3.24 -21.10 7.17
CA LEU A 202 -1.87 -20.66 6.88
C LEU A 202 -1.88 -19.26 6.25
N GLY A 203 -1.07 -18.35 6.78
CA GLY A 203 -0.95 -17.00 6.25
C GLY A 203 -2.20 -16.17 6.51
N GLY A 204 -2.34 -15.66 7.74
CA GLY A 204 -3.57 -14.97 8.17
C GLY A 204 -3.91 -13.78 7.27
N ALA A 205 -2.91 -12.98 6.88
CA ALA A 205 -3.04 -12.04 5.78
C ALA A 205 -2.69 -12.70 4.44
N ILE A 206 -1.43 -13.12 4.27
CA ILE A 206 -0.90 -13.56 2.97
C ILE A 206 -0.38 -14.98 3.07
N PHE A 207 -0.77 -15.81 2.11
CA PHE A 207 -0.06 -17.03 1.79
C PHE A 207 0.66 -16.85 0.45
N ASN A 208 1.98 -17.04 0.44
CA ASN A 208 2.81 -17.04 -0.76
C ASN A 208 3.28 -18.46 -1.07
N GLY A 209 2.74 -19.06 -2.13
CA GLY A 209 3.10 -20.41 -2.54
C GLY A 209 4.04 -20.43 -3.73
N GLY A 210 5.19 -21.10 -3.57
CA GLY A 210 6.13 -21.45 -4.64
C GLY A 210 5.92 -22.83 -5.24
N GLY A 211 4.93 -23.62 -4.81
CA GLY A 211 4.88 -25.08 -4.99
C GLY A 211 5.01 -25.67 -6.41
N THR A 212 4.79 -24.91 -7.49
CA THR A 212 5.02 -25.42 -8.87
C THR A 212 5.96 -24.56 -9.71
N THR A 213 6.11 -23.28 -9.39
CA THR A 213 7.01 -22.35 -10.10
C THR A 213 7.66 -21.38 -9.12
N PHE A 214 7.29 -20.10 -9.12
CA PHE A 214 7.86 -19.09 -8.23
C PHE A 214 6.73 -18.21 -7.68
N GLY A 215 6.62 -18.13 -6.35
CA GLY A 215 5.74 -17.19 -5.67
C GLY A 215 6.53 -15.98 -5.20
N ILE A 216 6.23 -14.79 -5.69
CA ILE A 216 6.92 -13.55 -5.28
C ILE A 216 5.93 -12.61 -4.62
N VAL A 217 6.23 -12.15 -3.41
CA VAL A 217 5.49 -11.10 -2.72
C VAL A 217 6.47 -10.02 -2.23
N GLN A 218 6.22 -8.78 -2.62
CA GLN A 218 6.98 -7.62 -2.16
C GLN A 218 6.04 -6.66 -1.45
N LEU A 219 6.40 -6.26 -0.23
CA LEU A 219 5.67 -5.29 0.57
C LEU A 219 6.54 -4.06 0.81
N PHE A 220 6.04 -2.91 0.40
CA PHE A 220 6.70 -1.62 0.61
C PHE A 220 5.80 -0.69 1.39
N ARG A 221 6.26 -0.21 2.55
CA ARG A 221 5.50 0.75 3.37
C ARG A 221 4.09 0.28 3.74
N CYS A 222 3.98 -0.99 4.10
CA CYS A 222 2.72 -1.62 4.45
C CYS A 222 2.56 -1.81 5.96
N THR A 223 1.30 -1.92 6.41
CA THR A 223 0.99 -2.33 7.78
C THR A 223 0.28 -3.68 7.76
N LEU A 224 0.89 -4.70 8.39
CA LEU A 224 0.26 -6.00 8.62
C LEU A 224 -0.10 -6.11 10.09
N SER A 225 -1.38 -6.08 10.45
CA SER A 225 -1.76 -6.05 11.86
C SER A 225 -2.97 -6.87 12.29
N GLY A 226 -2.89 -7.47 13.48
CA GLY A 226 -4.02 -8.21 14.05
C GLY A 226 -4.46 -9.43 13.24
N ASN A 227 -3.63 -9.92 12.31
CA ASN A 227 -3.97 -11.09 11.50
C ASN A 227 -3.73 -12.38 12.31
N SER A 228 -4.48 -13.44 12.00
CA SER A 228 -4.46 -14.69 12.76
C SER A 228 -4.38 -15.93 11.88
N ALA A 229 -3.58 -16.91 12.27
CA ALA A 229 -3.49 -18.21 11.59
C ALA A 229 -3.02 -19.34 12.51
N ASN A 230 -2.96 -20.57 12.03
CA ASN A 230 -2.21 -21.63 12.73
C ASN A 230 -0.70 -21.46 12.51
N TYR A 231 -0.27 -21.03 11.32
CA TYR A 231 1.11 -20.69 11.01
C TYR A 231 1.18 -19.41 10.18
N GLY A 232 2.10 -18.50 10.54
CA GLY A 232 2.27 -17.23 9.84
C GLY A 232 1.06 -16.33 10.02
N GLY A 233 0.87 -15.78 11.23
CA GLY A 233 -0.28 -14.94 11.55
C GLY A 233 -0.43 -13.77 10.57
N GLY A 234 0.69 -13.14 10.20
CA GLY A 234 0.75 -12.21 9.06
C GLY A 234 0.93 -12.94 7.74
N VAL A 235 2.09 -13.57 7.53
CA VAL A 235 2.48 -14.18 6.25
C VAL A 235 2.99 -15.60 6.43
N TYR A 236 2.57 -16.51 5.54
CA TYR A 236 3.22 -17.80 5.33
C TYR A 236 3.91 -17.78 3.96
N ASN A 237 5.23 -17.94 3.93
CA ASN A 237 6.04 -18.02 2.72
C ASN A 237 6.49 -19.47 2.53
N LEU A 238 5.94 -20.18 1.54
CA LEU A 238 6.19 -21.60 1.31
C LEU A 238 6.99 -21.83 0.03
N GLY A 239 8.27 -22.13 0.18
CA GLY A 239 9.09 -22.73 -0.87
C GLY A 239 8.90 -24.24 -0.87
N ALA A 240 8.44 -24.81 -1.98
CA ALA A 240 8.17 -26.25 -2.08
C ALA A 240 8.55 -26.78 -3.46
N SER A 241 9.47 -27.76 -3.50
CA SER A 241 9.99 -28.32 -4.75
C SER A 241 8.86 -28.78 -5.68
N PRO A 242 8.94 -28.45 -6.99
CA PRO A 242 10.11 -27.91 -7.70
C PRO A 242 10.26 -26.38 -7.67
N GLY A 243 9.45 -25.65 -6.91
CA GLY A 243 9.44 -24.20 -6.96
C GLY A 243 9.75 -23.50 -5.64
N ASP A 244 9.92 -22.19 -5.74
CA ASP A 244 10.51 -21.34 -4.70
C ASP A 244 9.59 -20.18 -4.34
N ALA A 245 9.75 -19.63 -3.15
CA ALA A 245 8.95 -18.50 -2.68
C ALA A 245 9.83 -17.39 -2.11
N THR A 246 9.70 -16.19 -2.67
CA THR A 246 10.42 -14.99 -2.23
C THR A 246 9.46 -14.01 -1.58
N LEU A 247 9.81 -13.57 -0.38
CA LEU A 247 9.10 -12.55 0.37
C LEU A 247 10.05 -11.40 0.73
N THR A 248 9.73 -10.18 0.31
CA THR A 248 10.50 -8.98 0.65
C THR A 248 9.63 -8.00 1.43
N LEU A 249 10.11 -7.52 2.57
CA LEU A 249 9.50 -6.44 3.34
C LEU A 249 10.47 -5.27 3.45
N GLU A 250 10.02 -4.09 3.04
CA GLU A 250 10.78 -2.85 3.13
C GLU A 250 9.93 -1.74 3.77
N SER A 251 10.45 -1.09 4.81
CA SER A 251 9.77 0.00 5.52
C SER A 251 8.38 -0.38 6.04
N CYS A 252 8.19 -1.61 6.52
CA CYS A 252 6.88 -2.14 6.93
C CYS A 252 6.73 -2.25 8.46
N THR A 253 5.49 -2.08 8.94
CA THR A 253 5.10 -2.36 10.33
C THR A 253 4.29 -3.64 10.39
N VAL A 254 4.78 -4.63 11.13
CA VAL A 254 4.12 -5.93 11.32
C VAL A 254 3.81 -6.10 12.80
N SER A 255 2.55 -5.92 13.19
CA SER A 255 2.19 -5.73 14.60
C SER A 255 0.94 -6.48 15.07
N GLY A 256 1.00 -7.11 16.24
CA GLY A 256 -0.18 -7.73 16.84
C GLY A 256 -0.72 -8.95 16.08
N ASN A 257 0.06 -9.56 15.19
CA ASN A 257 -0.36 -10.77 14.49
C ASN A 257 -0.18 -12.00 15.40
N SER A 258 -1.00 -13.03 15.22
CA SER A 258 -1.05 -14.19 16.12
C SER A 258 -1.08 -15.52 15.37
N ALA A 259 -0.30 -16.50 15.84
CA ALA A 259 -0.42 -17.87 15.36
C ALA A 259 0.07 -18.92 16.35
N GLY A 260 -0.15 -20.19 16.06
CA GLY A 260 0.50 -21.29 16.78
C GLY A 260 2.00 -21.38 16.45
N GLY A 261 2.33 -21.34 15.16
CA GLY A 261 3.69 -21.56 14.65
C GLY A 261 4.58 -20.33 14.51
N ALA A 262 4.09 -19.18 14.03
CA ALA A 262 4.84 -17.92 13.96
C ALA A 262 3.89 -16.74 13.91
N GLY A 263 4.04 -15.79 14.84
CA GLY A 263 3.06 -14.72 15.05
C GLY A 263 2.96 -13.80 13.83
N ALA A 264 4.12 -13.41 13.30
CA ALA A 264 4.23 -12.56 12.12
C ALA A 264 4.45 -13.38 10.84
N ILE A 265 5.61 -14.00 10.68
CA ILE A 265 6.03 -14.61 9.42
C ILE A 265 6.52 -16.04 9.66
N TYR A 266 6.00 -16.99 8.90
CA TYR A 266 6.55 -18.34 8.80
C TYR A 266 7.21 -18.50 7.42
N ASN A 267 8.54 -18.58 7.39
CA ASN A 267 9.33 -18.80 6.17
C ASN A 267 9.72 -20.27 6.09
N ASP A 268 9.08 -21.04 5.20
CA ASP A 268 9.16 -22.50 5.15
C ASP A 268 9.77 -22.98 3.83
N GLY A 269 11.02 -23.40 3.90
CA GLY A 269 11.66 -24.18 2.84
C GLY A 269 11.36 -25.64 3.05
N ALA A 270 10.31 -26.16 2.41
CA ALA A 270 9.84 -27.53 2.57
C ALA A 270 10.14 -28.40 1.34
N TRP A 271 10.29 -29.71 1.58
CA TRP A 271 10.34 -30.75 0.54
C TRP A 271 11.36 -30.50 -0.60
N GLY A 272 12.48 -29.83 -0.33
CA GLY A 272 13.49 -29.51 -1.35
C GLY A 272 13.32 -28.17 -2.05
N GLY A 273 12.30 -27.37 -1.70
CA GLY A 273 12.12 -26.01 -2.21
C GLY A 273 12.90 -24.97 -1.43
N LEU A 274 13.05 -23.78 -2.02
CA LEU A 274 13.69 -22.62 -1.41
C LEU A 274 12.66 -21.56 -0.99
N ALA A 275 12.75 -21.09 0.26
CA ALA A 275 11.97 -19.96 0.76
C ALA A 275 12.92 -18.82 1.17
N GLU A 276 12.90 -17.73 0.41
CA GLU A 276 13.72 -16.53 0.64
C GLU A 276 12.90 -15.46 1.36
N LEU A 277 13.48 -14.86 2.40
CA LEU A 277 12.92 -13.76 3.15
C LEU A 277 13.94 -12.64 3.31
N GLU A 278 13.60 -11.46 2.80
CA GLU A 278 14.36 -10.22 3.00
C GLU A 278 13.57 -9.23 3.85
N ILE A 279 14.20 -8.71 4.91
CA ILE A 279 13.61 -7.74 5.82
C ILE A 279 14.53 -6.53 5.95
N ASN A 280 14.05 -5.36 5.54
CA ASN A 280 14.79 -4.11 5.60
C ASN A 280 13.95 -2.98 6.20
N ALA A 281 14.52 -2.21 7.13
CA ALA A 281 13.84 -1.06 7.75
C ALA A 281 12.43 -1.38 8.29
N CYS A 282 12.22 -2.55 8.89
CA CYS A 282 10.91 -2.98 9.35
C CYS A 282 10.77 -2.93 10.88
N THR A 283 9.53 -2.82 11.37
CA THR A 283 9.22 -2.90 12.81
C THR A 283 8.26 -4.05 13.08
N PHE A 284 8.75 -5.06 13.82
CA PHE A 284 7.96 -6.18 14.33
C PHE A 284 7.64 -5.96 15.80
N SER A 285 6.37 -5.92 16.18
CA SER A 285 5.96 -5.68 17.58
C SER A 285 4.72 -6.46 17.97
N ALA A 286 4.64 -6.93 19.21
CA ALA A 286 3.46 -7.57 19.77
C ALA A 286 2.91 -8.77 18.95
N ASN A 287 3.73 -9.38 18.09
CA ASN A 287 3.33 -10.59 17.37
C ASN A 287 3.48 -11.79 18.32
N THR A 288 2.46 -12.64 18.36
CA THR A 288 2.34 -13.70 19.38
C THR A 288 2.31 -15.08 18.74
N SER A 289 3.19 -15.97 19.20
CA SER A 289 3.10 -17.40 18.95
C SER A 289 3.88 -18.20 19.98
N ALA A 290 3.80 -19.53 19.91
CA ALA A 290 4.62 -20.40 20.75
C ALA A 290 6.11 -20.41 20.35
N ASN A 291 6.42 -20.16 19.08
CA ASN A 291 7.78 -20.26 18.50
C ASN A 291 8.33 -18.89 18.05
N GLY A 292 7.65 -17.80 18.42
CA GLY A 292 8.10 -16.43 18.21
C GLY A 292 7.45 -15.63 17.07
N SER A 293 8.00 -14.45 16.78
CA SER A 293 7.44 -13.57 15.73
C SER A 293 7.72 -14.11 14.34
N ILE A 294 8.97 -14.47 14.06
CA ILE A 294 9.41 -14.99 12.77
C ILE A 294 10.05 -16.35 12.97
N VAL A 295 9.61 -17.33 12.19
CA VAL A 295 10.24 -18.65 12.10
C VAL A 295 10.83 -18.82 10.71
N ASN A 296 12.11 -19.16 10.65
CA ASN A 296 12.83 -19.52 9.44
C ASN A 296 13.12 -21.03 9.45
N ASP A 297 12.35 -21.81 8.69
CA ASP A 297 12.33 -23.27 8.76
C ASP A 297 12.88 -23.91 7.48
N GLY A 298 14.11 -24.41 7.54
CA GLY A 298 14.77 -25.15 6.46
C GLY A 298 14.77 -26.66 6.68
N ARG A 299 13.86 -27.21 7.48
CA ARG A 299 13.80 -28.65 7.75
C ARG A 299 13.27 -29.42 6.52
N PHE A 300 13.14 -30.74 6.67
CA PHE A 300 12.53 -31.63 5.66
C PHE A 300 13.17 -31.58 4.27
N ASN A 301 14.49 -31.35 4.23
CA ASN A 301 15.32 -31.24 3.03
C ASN A 301 15.07 -30.00 2.16
N GLY A 302 14.35 -28.98 2.63
CA GLY A 302 14.29 -27.69 1.92
C GLY A 302 15.35 -26.71 2.40
N VAL A 303 15.25 -25.47 1.91
CA VAL A 303 16.15 -24.36 2.26
C VAL A 303 15.30 -23.15 2.60
N ALA A 304 15.51 -22.57 3.78
CA ALA A 304 14.93 -21.28 4.15
C ALA A 304 16.05 -20.29 4.40
N GLU A 305 16.04 -19.17 3.67
CA GLU A 305 17.03 -18.10 3.77
C GLU A 305 16.36 -16.85 4.32
N LEU A 306 17.00 -16.23 5.32
CA LEU A 306 16.56 -14.99 5.94
C LEU A 306 17.71 -13.99 5.99
N ASP A 307 17.58 -12.93 5.22
CA ASP A 307 18.42 -11.74 5.31
C ASP A 307 17.67 -10.62 6.01
N LEU A 308 18.31 -9.99 7.00
CA LEU A 308 17.70 -8.88 7.73
C LEU A 308 18.69 -7.74 7.99
N ALA A 309 18.18 -6.52 7.95
CA ALA A 309 18.92 -5.33 8.31
C ALA A 309 18.00 -4.22 8.79
N ASP A 310 18.58 -3.26 9.51
CA ASP A 310 17.95 -1.97 9.83
C ASP A 310 16.57 -2.11 10.50
N SER A 311 16.30 -3.23 11.18
CA SER A 311 14.95 -3.60 11.62
C SER A 311 14.82 -3.76 13.12
N ILE A 312 13.62 -3.45 13.64
CA ILE A 312 13.25 -3.59 15.06
C ILE A 312 12.47 -4.89 15.28
N PHE A 313 12.88 -5.65 16.29
CA PHE A 313 12.21 -6.85 16.78
C PHE A 313 11.83 -6.68 18.25
N ALA A 314 10.58 -6.27 18.48
CA ALA A 314 10.01 -6.02 19.81
C ALA A 314 9.08 -7.17 20.23
N THR A 315 9.33 -7.77 21.39
CA THR A 315 8.49 -8.81 21.99
C THR A 315 7.90 -8.34 23.31
N THR A 316 6.69 -8.80 23.63
CA THR A 316 6.18 -8.77 25.00
C THR A 316 6.69 -10.01 25.72
N ALA A 317 7.68 -9.84 26.59
CA ALA A 317 8.37 -10.93 27.28
C ALA A 317 7.44 -11.94 27.99
N PRO A 318 7.84 -13.23 28.11
CA PRO A 318 9.01 -13.87 27.50
C PRO A 318 8.61 -14.50 26.16
N GLY A 319 8.79 -13.77 25.06
CA GLY A 319 8.58 -14.30 23.71
C GLY A 319 9.87 -14.26 22.92
N VAL A 320 10.11 -15.28 22.10
CA VAL A 320 11.18 -15.29 21.09
C VAL A 320 10.76 -14.37 19.95
N THR A 321 11.61 -13.47 19.44
CA THR A 321 11.26 -12.72 18.22
C THR A 321 11.69 -13.46 16.95
N LEU A 322 12.90 -14.02 16.90
CA LEU A 322 13.40 -14.81 15.77
C LEU A 322 13.72 -16.25 16.19
N GLU A 323 13.21 -17.22 15.43
CA GLU A 323 13.59 -18.63 15.55
C GLU A 323 14.09 -19.17 14.21
N ASN A 324 15.25 -19.83 14.22
CA ASN A 324 15.85 -20.42 13.03
C ASN A 324 15.92 -21.95 13.16
N GLN A 325 15.05 -22.65 12.45
CA GLN A 325 14.89 -24.11 12.48
C GLN A 325 15.58 -24.72 11.26
N ALA A 326 16.89 -24.96 11.36
CA ALA A 326 17.72 -25.48 10.27
C ALA A 326 17.73 -24.62 8.98
N GLY A 327 17.28 -23.36 9.05
CA GLY A 327 17.44 -22.38 7.98
C GLY A 327 18.79 -21.68 8.02
N GLN A 328 19.03 -20.86 7.01
CA GLN A 328 20.15 -19.93 6.92
C GLN A 328 19.67 -18.54 7.30
N LEU A 329 20.36 -17.89 8.23
CA LEU A 329 20.06 -16.53 8.66
C LEU A 329 21.33 -15.69 8.57
N ARG A 330 21.21 -14.51 7.98
CA ARG A 330 22.30 -13.53 7.90
C ARG A 330 21.81 -12.16 8.34
N SER A 331 22.38 -11.68 9.44
CA SER A 331 22.22 -10.28 9.86
C SER A 331 23.21 -9.40 9.11
N LEU A 332 22.70 -8.36 8.45
CA LEU A 332 23.50 -7.35 7.73
C LEU A 332 23.80 -6.11 8.57
N GLY A 333 23.36 -6.11 9.83
CA GLY A 333 23.61 -5.02 10.77
C GLY A 333 22.46 -4.06 10.95
N HIS A 334 22.66 -3.17 11.93
CA HIS A 334 21.72 -2.12 12.31
C HIS A 334 20.35 -2.65 12.76
N ASN A 335 20.29 -3.88 13.27
CA ASN A 335 19.06 -4.41 13.85
C ASN A 335 18.98 -4.08 15.35
N LEU A 336 17.77 -3.93 15.85
CA LEU A 336 17.48 -3.71 17.26
C LEU A 336 16.51 -4.78 17.77
N SER A 337 16.89 -5.51 18.82
CA SER A 337 16.01 -6.46 19.48
C SER A 337 15.89 -6.23 20.97
N SER A 338 14.68 -6.45 21.47
CA SER A 338 14.33 -6.45 22.89
C SER A 338 14.75 -7.73 23.64
N ASP A 339 15.03 -8.82 22.92
CA ASP A 339 15.54 -10.08 23.46
C ASP A 339 17.01 -10.30 23.07
N ASP A 340 17.59 -11.44 23.49
CA ASP A 340 18.97 -11.83 23.12
C ASP A 340 19.08 -12.44 21.72
N GLN A 341 17.93 -12.65 21.06
CA GLN A 341 17.78 -13.34 19.79
C GLN A 341 18.49 -14.69 19.69
N SER A 342 18.77 -15.36 20.82
CA SER A 342 19.64 -16.54 20.83
C SER A 342 20.95 -16.35 20.03
N SER A 343 21.50 -15.13 20.01
CA SER A 343 22.69 -14.73 19.22
C SER A 343 22.54 -14.81 17.69
N LEU A 344 21.32 -14.84 17.15
CA LEU A 344 21.06 -14.84 15.71
C LEU A 344 21.43 -13.49 15.06
N LEU A 345 21.23 -12.38 15.76
CA LEU A 345 21.74 -11.06 15.37
C LEU A 345 23.21 -10.97 15.74
N SER A 346 24.07 -11.19 14.75
CA SER A 346 25.52 -11.43 14.94
C SER A 346 26.41 -10.34 14.33
N HIS A 347 25.84 -9.34 13.66
CA HIS A 347 26.61 -8.25 13.08
C HIS A 347 27.03 -7.26 14.18
N ALA A 348 28.20 -6.64 14.02
CA ALA A 348 28.77 -5.77 15.07
C ALA A 348 27.94 -4.50 15.36
N SER A 349 27.11 -4.07 14.41
CA SER A 349 26.18 -2.94 14.58
C SER A 349 24.80 -3.35 15.10
N ASP A 350 24.54 -4.64 15.32
CA ASP A 350 23.29 -5.09 15.93
C ASP A 350 23.25 -4.74 17.42
N ARG A 351 22.04 -4.48 17.91
CA ARG A 351 21.75 -4.01 19.27
C ARG A 351 20.70 -4.94 19.87
N VAL A 352 21.11 -5.82 20.78
CA VAL A 352 20.21 -6.80 21.43
C VAL A 352 20.01 -6.48 22.90
N LEU A 353 18.98 -7.06 23.53
CA LEU A 353 18.62 -6.83 24.94
C LEU A 353 18.34 -5.36 25.28
N LEU A 354 17.81 -4.60 24.33
CA LEU A 354 17.46 -3.20 24.51
C LEU A 354 15.99 -2.97 24.15
N ASP A 355 15.25 -2.35 25.06
CA ASP A 355 13.88 -1.92 24.79
C ASP A 355 13.89 -0.88 23.66
N PRO A 356 13.20 -1.12 22.53
CA PRO A 356 13.13 -0.15 21.45
C PRO A 356 12.32 1.10 21.78
N LEU A 357 11.62 1.13 22.93
CA LEU A 357 10.79 2.25 23.38
C LEU A 357 9.79 2.67 22.30
N LEU A 358 8.98 1.71 21.85
CA LEU A 358 7.93 1.95 20.86
C LEU A 358 6.69 2.57 21.50
N GLY A 359 6.11 3.58 20.84
CA GLY A 359 4.75 4.03 21.10
C GLY A 359 3.69 3.02 20.62
N PRO A 360 2.39 3.26 20.88
CA PRO A 360 1.33 2.39 20.40
C PRO A 360 1.26 2.35 18.85
N LEU A 361 0.67 1.28 18.30
CA LEU A 361 0.35 1.22 16.87
C LEU A 361 -0.81 2.18 16.60
N GLN A 362 -0.54 3.27 15.90
CA GLN A 362 -1.56 4.27 15.56
C GLN A 362 -1.17 5.04 14.30
N ASP A 363 -2.05 5.95 13.88
CA ASP A 363 -1.78 6.88 12.79
C ASP A 363 -0.75 7.93 13.23
N HIS A 364 0.38 8.00 12.52
CA HIS A 364 1.42 9.03 12.71
C HIS A 364 1.67 9.81 11.41
N GLY A 365 0.67 9.87 10.53
CA GLY A 365 0.77 10.41 9.17
C GLY A 365 1.20 9.35 8.17
N GLY A 366 0.58 9.33 6.98
CA GLY A 366 0.75 8.28 5.97
C GLY A 366 -0.49 7.39 5.82
N LEU A 367 -0.42 6.38 4.95
CA LEU A 367 -1.57 5.51 4.63
C LEU A 367 -1.70 4.25 5.51
N GLY A 368 -0.83 4.10 6.51
CA GLY A 368 -0.82 2.95 7.42
C GLY A 368 -0.33 3.30 8.81
N PHE A 369 -0.75 2.52 9.80
CA PHE A 369 -0.31 2.72 11.18
C PHE A 369 1.15 2.30 11.36
N THR A 370 1.85 3.04 12.22
CA THR A 370 3.26 2.81 12.58
C THR A 370 3.40 2.80 14.09
N HIS A 371 4.54 2.30 14.57
CA HIS A 371 5.00 2.55 15.93
C HIS A 371 5.98 3.72 15.89
N GLU A 372 5.69 4.81 16.60
CA GLU A 372 6.66 5.89 16.82
C GLU A 372 7.80 5.41 17.73
N LEU A 373 9.00 5.96 17.55
CA LEU A 373 10.10 5.80 18.50
C LEU A 373 9.99 6.88 19.57
N LEU A 374 9.89 6.47 20.83
CA LEU A 374 9.78 7.40 21.96
C LEU A 374 11.14 8.04 22.30
N PRO A 375 11.14 9.22 22.94
CA PRO A 375 12.38 9.90 23.34
C PRO A 375 13.33 8.98 24.14
N GLY A 376 14.58 8.93 23.70
CA GLY A 376 15.61 8.07 24.30
C GLY A 376 15.66 6.65 23.73
N SER A 377 14.86 6.34 22.70
CA SER A 377 14.93 5.05 22.01
C SER A 377 16.35 4.76 21.52
N PRO A 378 16.87 3.53 21.72
CA PRO A 378 18.17 3.12 21.20
C PRO A 378 18.18 2.89 19.69
N ALA A 379 17.03 3.04 19.02
CA ALA A 379 16.89 3.00 17.57
C ALA A 379 17.23 4.34 16.89
N ILE A 380 17.11 5.46 17.62
CA ILE A 380 17.30 6.79 17.05
C ILE A 380 18.77 6.97 16.63
N ASP A 381 19.00 7.44 15.40
CA ASP A 381 20.32 7.66 14.79
C ASP A 381 21.22 6.42 14.77
N ALA A 382 20.62 5.23 14.80
CA ALA A 382 21.33 3.96 14.87
C ALA A 382 21.21 3.10 13.60
N GLY A 383 20.42 3.53 12.62
CA GLY A 383 20.13 2.85 11.36
C GLY A 383 21.09 3.21 10.22
N ASN A 384 20.95 2.50 9.11
CA ASN A 384 21.69 2.79 7.88
C ASN A 384 20.85 2.46 6.66
N ARG A 385 20.46 3.48 5.88
CA ARG A 385 19.54 3.32 4.75
C ARG A 385 20.12 2.56 3.56
N ALA A 386 21.42 2.29 3.49
CA ALA A 386 22.12 1.84 2.28
C ALA A 386 22.55 0.36 2.30
N ILE A 387 21.97 -0.46 3.18
CA ILE A 387 22.44 -1.84 3.41
C ILE A 387 22.11 -2.78 2.23
N PHE A 388 20.92 -2.71 1.64
CA PHE A 388 20.47 -3.64 0.59
C PHE A 388 20.77 -3.19 -0.86
N GLY A 389 21.90 -2.52 -1.09
CA GLY A 389 22.37 -2.17 -2.45
C GLY A 389 21.63 -0.98 -3.11
N GLY A 390 20.62 -0.43 -2.44
CA GLY A 390 19.97 0.85 -2.74
C GLY A 390 19.76 1.65 -1.45
N ALA A 391 19.88 2.97 -1.52
CA ALA A 391 19.61 3.83 -0.36
C ALA A 391 18.10 4.08 -0.26
N LEU A 392 17.49 3.65 0.85
CA LEU A 392 16.11 4.01 1.16
C LEU A 392 16.00 5.54 1.27
N THR A 393 15.11 6.14 0.49
CA THR A 393 14.87 7.58 0.53
C THR A 393 13.77 7.96 1.51
N GLU A 394 12.89 7.02 1.84
CA GLU A 394 11.68 7.26 2.63
C GLU A 394 11.44 6.19 3.69
N ASP A 395 10.83 6.60 4.80
CA ASP A 395 10.28 5.71 5.82
C ASP A 395 8.87 5.19 5.41
N GLN A 396 8.21 4.42 6.29
CA GLN A 396 6.86 3.90 6.01
C GLN A 396 5.84 4.97 5.65
N ARG A 397 5.98 6.17 6.21
CA ARG A 397 5.02 7.27 6.06
C ARG A 397 5.23 8.03 4.76
N GLY A 398 6.33 7.74 4.05
CA GLY A 398 6.77 8.51 2.89
C GLY A 398 7.51 9.79 3.25
N LEU A 399 7.98 9.92 4.50
CA LEU A 399 8.85 11.01 4.94
C LEU A 399 10.31 10.63 4.67
N PRO A 400 11.24 11.60 4.51
CA PRO A 400 12.66 11.30 4.32
C PRO A 400 13.20 10.31 5.35
N ARG A 401 13.98 9.34 4.87
CA ARG A 401 14.51 8.25 5.69
C ARG A 401 15.69 8.64 6.59
N THR A 402 16.40 9.72 6.30
CA THR A 402 17.56 10.12 7.10
C THR A 402 17.29 11.49 7.70
N PHE A 403 17.20 11.53 9.02
CA PHE A 403 17.23 12.74 9.82
C PHE A 403 18.23 12.56 10.97
N ASP A 404 19.44 13.12 10.81
CA ASP A 404 20.49 13.10 11.83
C ASP A 404 20.15 14.10 12.94
N ASP A 405 19.76 13.64 14.14
CA ASP A 405 19.52 14.51 15.28
C ASP A 405 20.87 15.01 15.85
N PRO A 406 21.19 16.31 15.75
CA PRO A 406 22.49 16.82 16.18
C PRO A 406 22.71 16.73 17.70
N SER A 407 21.68 16.40 18.49
CA SER A 407 21.76 16.18 19.92
C SER A 407 22.08 14.74 20.31
N ILE A 408 22.00 13.79 19.36
CA ILE A 408 22.29 12.37 19.54
C ILE A 408 23.57 12.05 18.76
N THR A 409 24.42 11.21 19.33
CA THR A 409 25.61 10.75 18.61
C THR A 409 25.25 9.51 17.82
N ASN A 410 25.43 9.57 16.50
CA ASN A 410 25.29 8.43 15.60
C ASN A 410 25.98 7.17 16.13
N ALA A 411 25.27 6.04 16.05
CA ALA A 411 25.86 4.74 16.32
C ALA A 411 26.99 4.43 15.33
N SER A 412 27.88 3.50 15.70
CA SER A 412 28.98 3.11 14.82
C SER A 412 28.45 2.53 13.50
N GLY A 413 28.79 3.16 12.38
CA GLY A 413 28.37 2.74 11.04
C GLY A 413 26.97 3.20 10.63
N SER A 414 26.25 3.94 11.49
CA SER A 414 24.98 4.56 11.11
C SER A 414 25.21 5.81 10.25
N ASP A 415 24.15 6.26 9.57
CA ASP A 415 24.18 7.47 8.73
C ASP A 415 23.22 8.58 9.20
N GLY A 416 22.76 8.51 10.45
CA GLY A 416 21.73 9.40 11.01
C GLY A 416 20.32 9.02 10.54
N SER A 417 20.13 7.77 10.12
CA SER A 417 18.79 7.20 9.99
C SER A 417 18.45 6.45 11.27
N ASP A 418 17.17 6.27 11.58
CA ASP A 418 16.72 5.46 12.71
C ASP A 418 16.59 3.99 12.33
N ILE A 419 16.70 3.06 13.28
CA ILE A 419 16.40 1.64 13.00
C ILE A 419 14.87 1.45 12.89
N GLY A 420 14.40 0.66 11.93
CA GLY A 420 12.99 0.27 11.78
C GLY A 420 12.17 1.10 10.78
N ALA A 421 10.85 0.95 10.81
CA ALA A 421 9.95 1.49 9.79
C ALA A 421 9.65 2.99 9.91
N PHE A 422 10.12 3.64 10.98
CA PHE A 422 9.78 5.00 11.36
C PHE A 422 11.04 5.83 11.56
N GLU A 423 11.09 7.01 10.94
CA GLU A 423 12.14 7.99 11.14
C GLU A 423 11.70 9.12 12.08
N VAL A 424 12.31 9.24 13.26
CA VAL A 424 12.14 10.39 14.13
C VAL A 424 12.78 11.58 13.44
N SER A 425 11.93 12.38 12.83
CA SER A 425 12.26 13.75 12.48
C SER A 425 11.47 14.66 13.41
N PRO A 426 12.01 15.83 13.80
CA PRO A 426 11.18 16.91 14.26
C PRO A 426 10.16 17.09 13.16
N SER A 427 8.88 16.84 13.45
CA SER A 427 7.81 17.09 12.51
C SER A 427 8.03 18.52 12.04
N ALA A 428 8.49 18.70 10.80
CA ALA A 428 8.66 20.03 10.27
C ALA A 428 7.25 20.63 10.35
N GLU A 429 7.08 21.60 11.25
CA GLU A 429 5.73 21.99 11.62
C GLU A 429 5.10 22.67 10.41
N ILE A 430 3.96 22.12 9.98
CA ILE A 430 3.07 22.87 9.12
C ILE A 430 2.63 24.09 9.93
N SER A 431 3.15 25.26 9.58
CA SER A 431 2.84 26.50 10.29
C SER A 431 1.60 27.14 9.70
N LYS A 432 0.66 27.53 10.58
CA LYS A 432 -0.63 28.14 10.20
C LYS A 432 -1.40 27.33 9.15
N PRO A 433 -1.58 26.00 9.34
CA PRO A 433 -2.37 25.20 8.42
C PRO A 433 -3.79 25.76 8.36
N GLN A 434 -4.27 25.94 7.15
CA GLN A 434 -5.66 26.29 6.88
C GLN A 434 -6.16 25.34 5.82
N ALA A 435 -7.34 24.79 6.03
CA ALA A 435 -8.00 24.02 5.01
C ALA A 435 -9.46 24.42 4.93
N LYS A 436 -10.03 24.21 3.76
CA LYS A 436 -11.46 24.27 3.55
C LYS A 436 -11.88 23.05 2.79
N LEU A 437 -12.64 22.21 3.46
CA LEU A 437 -13.35 21.11 2.84
C LEU A 437 -14.73 21.58 2.44
N SER A 438 -15.17 21.21 1.24
CA SER A 438 -16.52 21.45 0.76
C SER A 438 -17.12 20.11 0.36
N PHE A 439 -18.10 19.68 1.15
CA PHE A 439 -18.85 18.44 0.98
C PHE A 439 -20.02 18.77 0.07
N SER A 440 -20.05 18.18 -1.11
CA SER A 440 -21.10 18.43 -2.09
C SER A 440 -21.81 17.12 -2.40
N LYS A 441 -21.40 16.47 -3.49
CA LYS A 441 -21.90 15.22 -4.03
C LYS A 441 -20.72 14.57 -4.77
N ALA A 442 -20.80 13.28 -5.07
CA ALA A 442 -19.73 12.59 -5.80
C ALA A 442 -19.25 13.40 -7.02
N ASN A 443 -17.93 13.52 -7.17
CA ASN A 443 -17.19 14.31 -8.16
C ASN A 443 -17.45 15.82 -8.12
N ALA A 444 -17.93 16.34 -6.99
CA ALA A 444 -18.13 17.76 -6.78
C ALA A 444 -17.51 18.26 -5.47
N ASP A 445 -16.88 17.38 -4.69
CA ASP A 445 -16.17 17.78 -3.48
C ASP A 445 -14.97 18.64 -3.85
N ARG A 446 -14.62 19.54 -2.92
CA ARG A 446 -13.47 20.42 -3.04
C ARG A 446 -12.69 20.42 -1.76
N CYS A 447 -11.37 20.35 -1.88
CA CYS A 447 -10.45 20.57 -0.79
C CYS A 447 -9.53 21.72 -1.20
N SER A 448 -9.40 22.74 -0.38
CA SER A 448 -8.33 23.71 -0.51
C SER A 448 -7.51 23.72 0.75
N PHE A 449 -6.20 23.69 0.62
CA PHE A 449 -5.25 23.66 1.73
C PHE A 449 -4.19 24.73 1.53
N SER A 450 -3.78 25.38 2.60
CA SER A 450 -2.61 26.25 2.60
C SER A 450 -1.84 26.13 3.89
N ALA A 451 -0.53 26.23 3.79
CA ALA A 451 0.38 26.18 4.91
C ALA A 451 1.64 26.98 4.64
N ALA A 452 2.31 27.41 5.72
CA ALA A 452 3.69 27.84 5.66
C ALA A 452 4.61 26.66 6.01
N LEU A 453 5.61 26.45 5.16
CA LEU A 453 6.62 25.40 5.25
C LEU A 453 8.00 26.06 5.31
N ASP A 454 8.90 25.53 6.12
CA ASP A 454 10.30 25.93 6.05
C ASP A 454 11.04 25.10 5.00
N LEU A 455 11.18 25.65 3.79
CA LEU A 455 12.03 25.09 2.75
C LEU A 455 13.43 25.74 2.73
N GLY A 456 13.66 26.76 3.56
CA GLY A 456 14.84 27.62 3.45
C GLY A 456 14.80 28.56 2.23
N PRO A 457 15.54 29.68 2.28
CA PRO A 457 15.46 30.74 1.26
C PRO A 457 16.09 30.39 -0.09
N ALA A 458 16.93 29.35 -0.15
CA ALA A 458 17.63 28.89 -1.36
C ALA A 458 16.91 27.74 -2.08
N PHE A 459 15.71 27.37 -1.66
CA PHE A 459 14.94 26.30 -2.27
C PHE A 459 14.51 26.66 -3.70
N GLU A 460 14.73 25.73 -4.63
CA GLU A 460 14.31 25.84 -6.03
C GLU A 460 13.11 24.93 -6.31
N PRO A 461 11.91 25.47 -6.56
CA PRO A 461 10.73 24.65 -6.80
C PRO A 461 10.77 23.84 -8.10
N SER A 462 11.52 24.28 -9.10
CA SER A 462 11.47 23.69 -10.44
C SER A 462 11.83 22.20 -10.41
N GLY A 463 10.96 21.35 -10.97
CA GLY A 463 11.15 19.91 -11.04
C GLY A 463 10.89 19.16 -9.73
N GLN A 464 10.59 19.85 -8.64
CA GLN A 464 10.24 19.21 -7.36
C GLN A 464 8.84 18.59 -7.45
N GLU A 465 8.74 17.31 -7.07
CA GLU A 465 7.46 16.62 -6.96
C GLU A 465 6.76 17.04 -5.66
N LEU A 466 5.49 17.44 -5.76
CA LEU A 466 4.59 17.62 -4.65
C LEU A 466 3.74 16.37 -4.49
N ARG A 467 3.67 15.85 -3.27
CA ARG A 467 2.59 14.95 -2.84
C ARG A 467 1.89 15.55 -1.63
N VAL A 468 0.56 15.54 -1.63
CA VAL A 468 -0.25 15.99 -0.49
C VAL A 468 -1.30 14.94 -0.23
N ASP A 469 -1.51 14.62 1.03
CA ASP A 469 -2.70 13.92 1.51
C ASP A 469 -3.39 14.82 2.53
N PHE A 470 -4.66 15.12 2.27
CA PHE A 470 -5.52 15.83 3.20
C PHE A 470 -6.72 14.95 3.57
N ALA A 471 -6.62 14.22 4.68
CA ALA A 471 -7.67 13.31 5.15
C ALA A 471 -8.20 12.34 4.07
N GLY A 472 -7.32 11.79 3.24
CA GLY A 472 -7.63 10.92 2.10
C GLY A 472 -7.83 11.66 0.76
N ALA A 473 -7.82 12.99 0.74
CA ALA A 473 -7.83 13.77 -0.48
C ALA A 473 -6.39 13.99 -0.97
N THR A 474 -5.93 13.13 -1.89
CA THR A 474 -4.55 13.13 -2.35
C THR A 474 -4.33 13.98 -3.61
N LEU A 475 -3.13 14.55 -3.73
CA LEU A 475 -2.64 15.28 -4.90
C LEU A 475 -1.18 14.93 -5.17
N ALA A 476 -0.85 14.57 -6.41
CA ALA A 476 0.52 14.48 -6.90
C ALA A 476 0.70 15.37 -8.14
N LEU A 477 1.79 16.15 -8.19
CA LEU A 477 2.15 16.98 -9.35
C LEU A 477 3.61 17.43 -9.26
N THR A 478 4.17 17.96 -10.36
CA THR A 478 5.50 18.57 -10.37
C THR A 478 5.40 20.10 -10.50
N PHE A 479 6.26 20.82 -9.79
CA PHE A 479 6.34 22.27 -9.87
C PHE A 479 7.15 22.74 -11.09
N ASP A 480 6.67 23.81 -11.74
CA ASP A 480 7.40 24.57 -12.75
C ASP A 480 8.38 25.58 -12.12
N GLU A 481 9.15 26.28 -12.95
CA GLU A 481 10.08 27.34 -12.53
C GLU A 481 9.42 28.48 -11.73
N LYS A 482 8.09 28.62 -11.80
CA LYS A 482 7.30 29.63 -11.08
C LYS A 482 6.67 29.05 -9.81
N GLY A 483 7.05 27.84 -9.42
CA GLY A 483 6.50 27.12 -8.27
C GLY A 483 5.03 26.77 -8.44
N LYS A 484 4.52 26.61 -9.67
CA LYS A 484 3.14 26.20 -9.94
C LYS A 484 3.12 24.78 -10.48
N GLY A 485 2.09 24.03 -10.13
CA GLY A 485 1.82 22.75 -10.76
C GLY A 485 0.33 22.50 -10.88
N ALA A 486 -0.03 21.61 -11.80
CA ALA A 486 -1.39 21.15 -12.00
C ALA A 486 -1.39 19.71 -12.47
N THR A 487 -2.45 18.99 -12.14
CA THR A 487 -2.72 17.67 -12.73
C THR A 487 -2.98 17.81 -14.23
N GLU A 488 -2.84 16.70 -14.95
CA GLU A 488 -3.15 16.65 -16.37
C GLU A 488 -4.58 17.10 -16.69
N ARG A 489 -4.77 17.59 -17.92
CA ARG A 489 -6.08 18.10 -18.36
C ARG A 489 -7.08 16.94 -18.44
N GLY A 490 -8.11 17.00 -17.61
CA GLY A 490 -9.17 15.97 -17.57
C GLY A 490 -9.02 14.98 -16.41
N ALA A 491 -7.98 15.10 -15.58
CA ALA A 491 -7.85 14.31 -14.35
C ALA A 491 -9.04 14.55 -13.40
N ILE A 492 -9.51 13.48 -12.76
CA ILE A 492 -10.55 13.50 -11.74
C ILE A 492 -10.04 12.62 -10.58
N PRO A 493 -9.76 13.19 -9.39
CA PRO A 493 -9.89 14.61 -9.06
C PRO A 493 -8.87 15.48 -9.83
N SER A 494 -9.26 16.72 -10.11
CA SER A 494 -8.35 17.72 -10.71
C SER A 494 -7.70 18.54 -9.61
N GLY A 495 -6.41 18.86 -9.75
CA GLY A 495 -5.65 19.55 -8.72
C GLY A 495 -4.72 20.60 -9.27
N ARG A 496 -4.43 21.62 -8.45
CA ARG A 496 -3.38 22.60 -8.70
C ARG A 496 -2.71 22.98 -7.40
N ALA A 497 -1.42 23.28 -7.46
CA ALA A 497 -0.69 23.79 -6.33
C ALA A 497 0.21 24.96 -6.71
N LYS A 498 0.57 25.75 -5.71
CA LYS A 498 1.52 26.84 -5.82
C LYS A 498 2.38 26.94 -4.57
N LEU A 499 3.68 27.00 -4.76
CA LEU A 499 4.66 27.43 -3.77
C LEU A 499 5.04 28.89 -3.97
N LYS A 500 5.20 29.62 -2.87
CA LYS A 500 5.67 31.00 -2.89
C LYS A 500 6.49 31.33 -1.65
N LEU A 501 7.74 31.75 -1.85
CA LEU A 501 8.57 32.29 -0.78
C LEU A 501 8.00 33.61 -0.25
N GLU A 502 7.76 33.68 1.05
CA GLU A 502 7.46 34.90 1.78
C GLU A 502 8.77 35.53 2.30
N LYS A 503 9.31 36.47 1.51
CA LYS A 503 10.63 37.10 1.75
C LYS A 503 10.84 37.71 3.14
N ARG A 504 9.77 38.08 3.85
CA ARG A 504 9.87 38.69 5.19
C ARG A 504 10.08 37.66 6.29
N THR A 505 9.49 36.49 6.16
CA THR A 505 9.55 35.40 7.14
C THR A 505 10.58 34.35 6.76
N GLY A 506 10.95 34.26 5.49
CA GLY A 506 11.80 33.19 4.95
C GLY A 506 11.06 31.88 4.71
N LEU A 507 9.78 31.80 5.10
CA LEU A 507 8.94 30.62 4.93
C LEU A 507 8.30 30.58 3.54
N TRP A 508 7.97 29.39 3.09
CA TRP A 508 7.27 29.15 1.83
C TRP A 508 5.81 28.88 2.09
N THR A 509 4.93 29.65 1.46
CA THR A 509 3.50 29.33 1.45
C THR A 509 3.21 28.31 0.36
N LEU A 510 2.74 27.14 0.77
CA LEU A 510 2.09 26.18 -0.11
C LEU A 510 0.59 26.49 -0.17
N SER A 511 0.01 26.46 -1.36
CA SER A 511 -1.43 26.55 -1.58
C SER A 511 -1.85 25.48 -2.57
N VAL A 512 -2.84 24.67 -2.17
CA VAL A 512 -3.35 23.53 -2.91
C VAL A 512 -4.85 23.70 -3.11
N ASP A 513 -5.33 23.46 -4.32
CA ASP A 513 -6.74 23.37 -4.65
C ASP A 513 -7.01 22.05 -5.37
N LEU A 514 -7.82 21.22 -4.74
CA LEU A 514 -8.38 19.97 -5.24
C LEU A 514 -9.86 20.15 -5.55
N LYS A 515 -10.29 19.65 -6.70
CA LYS A 515 -11.67 19.76 -7.20
C LYS A 515 -12.13 18.47 -7.85
N SER A 516 -13.44 18.33 -7.92
CA SER A 516 -14.11 17.21 -8.57
C SER A 516 -13.80 15.88 -7.88
N GLY A 517 -13.59 15.91 -6.56
CA GLY A 517 -13.39 14.70 -5.77
C GLY A 517 -14.68 14.11 -5.25
N SER A 518 -14.52 12.94 -4.63
CA SER A 518 -15.57 12.14 -4.02
C SER A 518 -15.08 11.66 -2.65
N TRP A 519 -14.80 12.60 -1.76
CA TRP A 519 -14.14 12.33 -0.46
C TRP A 519 -15.11 12.37 0.72
N SER A 520 -16.36 12.79 0.50
CA SER A 520 -17.39 12.91 1.55
C SER A 520 -17.51 11.70 2.49
N SER A 521 -17.45 10.46 1.99
CA SER A 521 -17.49 9.26 2.84
C SER A 521 -16.19 9.00 3.60
N ALA A 522 -15.02 9.17 2.97
CA ALA A 522 -13.73 9.07 3.65
C ALA A 522 -13.58 10.11 4.76
N TRP A 523 -14.21 11.28 4.57
CA TRP A 523 -14.32 12.31 5.57
C TRP A 523 -15.37 11.96 6.65
N ALA A 524 -16.49 11.30 6.29
CA ALA A 524 -17.47 10.77 7.24
C ALA A 524 -16.83 9.82 8.26
N ALA A 525 -16.06 8.84 7.77
CA ALA A 525 -15.36 7.87 8.61
C ALA A 525 -14.39 8.51 9.62
N ARG A 526 -13.95 9.74 9.35
CA ARG A 526 -13.08 10.55 10.23
C ARG A 526 -13.86 11.55 11.10
N GLY A 527 -15.19 11.46 11.14
CA GLY A 527 -16.06 12.37 11.88
C GLY A 527 -16.22 13.76 11.27
N LEU A 528 -15.70 14.01 10.06
CA LEU A 528 -15.84 15.28 9.33
C LEU A 528 -17.19 15.40 8.61
N THR A 529 -17.90 14.28 8.48
CA THR A 529 -19.33 14.26 8.23
C THR A 529 -19.97 13.29 9.22
N ASN A 530 -21.28 13.39 9.35
CA ASN A 530 -21.91 13.24 10.64
C ASN A 530 -23.05 12.24 10.56
N ASP A 531 -22.74 10.99 10.90
CA ASP A 531 -23.76 10.03 11.33
C ASP A 531 -23.94 10.06 12.87
N ASP A 532 -22.94 10.54 13.66
CA ASP A 532 -22.95 10.46 15.14
C ASP A 532 -22.69 11.76 15.97
N VAL A 533 -22.28 12.87 15.36
CA VAL A 533 -22.03 14.19 15.99
C VAL A 533 -23.33 14.97 16.26
N PRO A 534 -23.72 15.24 17.52
CA PRO A 534 -25.05 15.83 17.82
C PRO A 534 -25.26 17.28 17.36
N LYS A 535 -24.21 18.06 17.08
CA LYS A 535 -24.30 19.51 16.79
C LYS A 535 -23.21 20.01 15.82
N PRO A 536 -23.54 20.89 14.85
CA PRO A 536 -22.57 21.64 14.04
C PRO A 536 -21.62 22.46 14.94
N GLY A 537 -20.35 22.57 14.55
CA GLY A 537 -19.32 23.32 15.28
C GLY A 537 -18.45 22.50 16.23
N THR A 538 -18.61 21.17 16.28
CA THR A 538 -17.67 20.28 16.99
C THR A 538 -16.32 20.25 16.23
N PRO A 539 -15.17 20.42 16.92
CA PRO A 539 -13.87 20.31 16.29
C PRO A 539 -13.59 18.86 15.87
N VAL A 540 -13.01 18.68 14.69
CA VAL A 540 -12.56 17.39 14.16
C VAL A 540 -11.11 17.55 13.74
N THR A 541 -10.27 16.64 14.18
CA THR A 541 -8.84 16.65 13.90
C THR A 541 -8.57 15.83 12.65
N VAL A 542 -7.78 16.37 11.71
CA VAL A 542 -7.50 15.72 10.42
C VAL A 542 -6.02 15.70 10.10
N PRO A 543 -5.50 14.57 9.59
CA PRO A 543 -4.10 14.48 9.20
C PRO A 543 -3.87 15.24 7.90
N ILE A 544 -2.72 15.92 7.87
CA ILE A 544 -2.17 16.59 6.70
C ILE A 544 -0.77 16.04 6.49
N LEU A 545 -0.55 15.43 5.33
CA LEU A 545 0.78 15.08 4.85
C LEU A 545 1.11 15.97 3.66
N VAL A 546 2.28 16.58 3.68
CA VAL A 546 2.84 17.33 2.55
C VAL A 546 4.24 16.81 2.31
N ARG A 547 4.58 16.54 1.06
CA ARG A 547 5.94 16.22 0.64
C ARG A 547 6.31 17.03 -0.58
N ILE A 548 7.51 17.60 -0.57
CA ILE A 548 8.08 18.38 -1.67
C ILE A 548 9.52 17.90 -1.90
N GLY A 549 9.74 17.19 -3.01
CA GLY A 549 10.99 16.50 -3.27
C GLY A 549 11.26 15.44 -2.21
N GLU A 550 12.41 15.54 -1.53
CA GLU A 550 12.79 14.65 -0.44
C GLU A 550 12.28 15.10 0.93
N ARG A 551 11.65 16.27 1.03
CA ARG A 551 11.23 16.82 2.34
C ARG A 551 9.76 16.56 2.59
N GLY A 552 9.43 16.17 3.83
CA GLY A 552 8.06 15.92 4.26
C GLY A 552 7.66 16.72 5.49
N TRP A 553 6.37 17.02 5.59
CA TRP A 553 5.73 17.67 6.72
C TRP A 553 4.45 16.88 7.04
N ALA A 554 4.24 16.61 8.32
CA ALA A 554 3.00 16.05 8.82
C ALA A 554 2.42 16.98 9.90
N SER A 555 1.10 17.12 9.96
CA SER A 555 0.44 17.86 11.03
C SER A 555 -1.00 17.43 11.15
N GLU A 556 -1.56 17.63 12.34
CA GLU A 556 -2.98 17.46 12.61
C GLU A 556 -3.66 18.84 12.62
N LEU A 557 -4.71 19.00 11.81
CA LEU A 557 -5.48 20.23 11.74
C LEU A 557 -6.84 20.05 12.37
N SER A 558 -7.14 20.84 13.40
CA SER A 558 -8.48 20.91 13.97
C SER A 558 -9.37 21.82 13.10
N LEU A 559 -10.38 21.23 12.47
CA LEU A 559 -11.39 21.91 11.66
C LEU A 559 -12.73 21.95 12.37
N HIS A 560 -13.50 23.00 12.12
CA HIS A 560 -14.89 23.09 12.57
C HIS A 560 -15.84 22.82 11.41
N TYR A 561 -16.66 21.78 11.55
CA TYR A 561 -17.67 21.44 10.54
C TYR A 561 -18.98 22.21 10.75
N THR A 562 -19.64 22.57 9.64
CA THR A 562 -20.81 23.47 9.65
C THR A 562 -22.14 22.84 9.23
N ALA A 563 -22.17 21.58 8.79
CA ALA A 563 -23.41 20.99 8.27
C ALA A 563 -24.12 20.04 9.25
N LYS A 564 -25.36 19.71 8.87
CA LYS A 564 -26.28 18.83 9.61
C LYS A 564 -26.33 17.46 8.92
N ALA A 565 -26.75 16.43 9.65
CA ALA A 565 -26.93 15.07 9.11
C ALA A 565 -27.64 15.07 7.73
N GLY A 566 -27.08 14.33 6.78
CA GLY A 566 -27.62 14.18 5.42
C GLY A 566 -27.59 15.43 4.53
N LYS A 567 -26.72 16.43 4.82
CA LYS A 567 -26.61 17.67 4.02
C LYS A 567 -25.15 17.98 3.63
N SER A 568 -25.00 18.65 2.48
CA SER A 568 -23.75 19.27 2.04
C SER A 568 -23.33 20.40 2.98
N GLY A 569 -22.02 20.69 3.04
CA GLY A 569 -21.49 21.70 3.95
C GLY A 569 -20.03 22.06 3.71
N THR A 570 -19.42 22.68 4.71
CA THR A 570 -17.98 22.98 4.70
C THR A 570 -17.32 22.73 6.06
N ALA A 571 -16.03 22.38 6.06
CA ALA A 571 -15.18 22.38 7.25
C ALA A 571 -14.07 23.41 7.03
N LYS A 572 -13.70 24.15 8.08
CA LYS A 572 -12.71 25.24 8.04
C LYS A 572 -11.88 25.32 9.29
#